data_AF-A0A536NDI9-F1
#
_entry.id   AF-A0A536NDI9-F1
#
_cell.length_a   1.000
_cell.length_b   1.000
_cell.length_c   1.000
_cell.angle_alpha   90.00
_cell.angle_beta   90.00
_cell.angle_gamma   90.00
#
_symmetry.space_group_name_H-M   'P 1'
#
loop_
_entity.id
_entity.type
_entity.pdbx_description
1 polymer ?
#
loop_
_entity_poly.entity_id
_entity_poly.type
_entity_poly.pdbx_seq_one_letter_code
_entity_poly.pdbx_strand_id
1 'polypeptide(L)' 'MTSLAPNDFSHLHVHSEFSLLDGLGRINELLDQAAAHGFDSLALTDHGALYGAVAFYQA' A
#
# COMPACT_ATOMS: atom_id res chain seq x y z
N MET A 1 8.03 25.96 5.93
CA MET A 1 8.02 24.51 5.64
C MET A 1 7.18 23.87 6.72
N THR A 2 5.95 23.49 6.41
CA THR A 2 5.08 22.75 7.34
C THR A 2 5.62 21.33 7.45
N SER A 3 6.12 20.96 8.63
CA SER A 3 6.38 19.57 8.99
C SER A 3 5.04 18.83 8.98
N LEU A 4 4.96 17.69 8.30
CA LEU A 4 3.83 16.78 8.44
C LEU A 4 3.79 16.28 9.88
N ALA A 5 2.61 16.26 10.50
CA ALA A 5 2.43 15.62 11.79
C ALA A 5 2.47 14.08 11.62
N PRO A 6 2.67 13.32 12.71
CA PRO A 6 2.54 11.87 12.67
C PRO A 6 1.19 11.48 12.06
N ASN A 7 1.20 10.57 11.08
CA ASN A 7 0.00 10.09 10.38
C ASN A 7 -0.77 11.13 9.56
N ASP A 8 -0.18 12.29 9.25
CA ASP A 8 -0.78 13.28 8.31
C ASP A 8 -0.72 12.82 6.84
N PHE A 9 -0.03 11.72 6.55
CA PHE A 9 0.14 11.24 5.18
C PHE A 9 -0.15 9.74 5.08
N SER A 10 -0.86 9.36 4.01
CA SER A 10 -1.12 7.96 3.66
C SER A 10 -1.26 7.84 2.14
N HIS A 11 -0.73 6.74 1.58
CA HIS A 11 -0.87 6.45 0.16
C HIS A 11 -2.24 5.82 -0.11
N LEU A 12 -3.05 6.50 -0.93
CA LEU A 12 -4.40 6.06 -1.30
C LEU A 12 -4.47 5.43 -2.71
N HIS A 13 -3.33 5.29 -3.38
CA HIS A 13 -3.23 4.74 -4.73
C HIS A 13 -1.92 3.96 -4.85
N VAL A 14 -1.98 2.65 -4.65
CA VAL A 14 -0.81 1.75 -4.67
C VAL A 14 -1.17 0.47 -5.40
N HIS A 15 -0.26 0.03 -6.25
CA HIS A 15 -0.38 -1.21 -7.00
C HIS A 15 0.51 -2.29 -6.36
N SER A 16 -0.06 -3.47 -6.14
CA SER A 16 0.67 -4.66 -5.67
C SER A 16 1.12 -5.52 -6.84
N GLU A 17 1.75 -6.67 -6.55
CA GLU A 17 2.08 -7.71 -7.54
C GLU A 17 0.85 -8.25 -8.30
N PHE A 18 -0.37 -7.98 -7.82
CA PHE A 18 -1.61 -8.35 -8.50
C PHE A 18 -2.01 -7.40 -9.62
N SER A 19 -1.31 -6.27 -9.78
CA SER A 19 -1.35 -5.45 -10.99
C SER A 19 -0.45 -6.07 -12.06
N LEU A 20 -0.95 -7.07 -12.76
CA LEU A 20 -0.14 -8.06 -13.51
C LEU A 20 0.85 -7.51 -14.56
N LEU A 21 0.64 -6.29 -15.07
CA LEU A 21 1.48 -5.71 -16.12
C LEU A 21 2.64 -4.87 -15.57
N ASP A 22 2.49 -4.24 -14.41
CA ASP A 22 3.40 -3.22 -13.89
C ASP A 22 3.53 -3.18 -12.35
N GLY A 23 2.79 -4.04 -11.65
CA GLY A 23 2.81 -4.20 -10.21
C GLY A 23 4.05 -4.93 -9.73
N LEU A 24 4.89 -4.23 -8.98
CA LEU A 24 6.17 -4.78 -8.47
C LEU A 24 6.20 -4.99 -6.96
N GLY A 25 5.36 -4.28 -6.21
CA GLY A 25 5.38 -4.32 -4.75
C GLY A 25 4.62 -5.52 -4.22
N ARG A 26 5.31 -6.44 -3.51
CA ARG A 26 4.63 -7.54 -2.83
C ARG A 26 3.83 -7.02 -1.65
N ILE A 27 2.62 -7.54 -1.41
CA ILE A 27 1.74 -7.08 -0.32
C ILE A 27 2.47 -6.95 1.03
N ASN A 28 3.16 -8.00 1.49
CA ASN A 28 3.86 -7.97 2.78
C ASN A 28 4.98 -6.92 2.80
N GLU A 29 5.73 -6.79 1.70
CA GLU A 29 6.82 -5.81 1.59
C GLU A 29 6.27 -4.38 1.58
N LEU A 30 5.12 -4.14 0.94
CA LEU A 30 4.43 -2.85 0.95
C LEU A 30 3.99 -2.45 2.35
N LEU A 31 3.41 -3.38 3.12
CA LEU A 31 2.98 -3.16 4.51
C LEU A 31 4.18 -2.93 5.43
N ASP A 32 5.25 -3.73 5.30
CA ASP A 32 6.49 -3.57 6.06
C ASP A 32 7.11 -2.17 5.82
N GLN A 33 7.16 -1.72 4.57
CA GLN A 33 7.64 -0.38 4.25
C GLN A 33 6.72 0.71 4.81
N ALA A 34 5.40 0.55 4.70
CA ALA A 34 4.45 1.51 5.24
C ALA A 34 4.60 1.67 6.76
N ALA A 35 4.74 0.56 7.49
CA ALA A 35 5.01 0.56 8.92
C ALA A 35 6.37 1.18 9.25
N ALA A 36 7.43 0.84 8.50
CA ALA A 36 8.77 1.41 8.70
C ALA A 36 8.82 2.94 8.48
N HIS A 37 7.98 3.46 7.58
CA HIS A 37 7.82 4.89 7.33
C HIS A 37 6.84 5.60 8.29
N GLY A 38 6.22 4.86 9.21
CA GLY A 38 5.30 5.41 10.21
C GLY A 38 3.95 5.80 9.64
N PHE A 39 3.45 5.07 8.64
CA PHE A 39 2.09 5.22 8.14
C PHE A 39 1.13 4.29 8.89
N ASP A 40 0.04 4.84 9.44
CA ASP A 40 -1.04 4.05 10.04
C ASP A 40 -1.96 3.37 9.01
N SER A 41 -1.92 3.80 7.75
CA SER A 41 -2.82 3.28 6.71
C SER A 41 -2.19 3.23 5.32
N LEU A 42 -2.65 2.28 4.52
CA LEU A 42 -2.27 2.07 3.13
C LEU A 42 -3.50 1.61 2.34
N ALA A 43 -3.73 2.14 1.15
CA ALA A 43 -4.76 1.62 0.24
C ALA A 43 -4.14 0.74 -0.85
N LEU A 44 -4.84 -0.35 -1.18
CA LEU A 44 -4.53 -1.17 -2.34
C LEU A 44 -5.51 -0.87 -3.48
N THR A 45 -4.99 -0.50 -4.65
CA THR A 45 -5.76 -0.09 -5.83
C THR A 45 -5.19 -0.74 -7.10
N ASP A 46 -5.26 -2.06 -7.19
CA ASP A 46 -4.75 -2.79 -8.36
C ASP A 46 -5.47 -2.45 -9.67
N HIS A 47 -4.80 -2.64 -10.81
CA HIS A 47 -5.36 -2.34 -12.12
C HIS A 47 -6.56 -3.24 -12.47
N GLY A 48 -7.75 -2.65 -12.47
CA GLY A 48 -8.98 -3.26 -12.99
C GLY A 48 -9.44 -4.53 -12.26
N ALA A 49 -8.85 -4.84 -11.11
CA ALA A 49 -9.12 -6.05 -10.35
C ALA A 49 -8.86 -5.87 -8.85
N LEU A 50 -9.32 -6.83 -8.05
CA LEU A 50 -9.13 -6.88 -6.60
C LEU A 50 -8.57 -8.24 -6.16
N TYR A 51 -7.71 -8.85 -6.98
CA TYR A 51 -7.16 -10.19 -6.70
C TYR A 51 -6.38 -10.22 -5.39
N GLY A 52 -5.64 -9.15 -5.08
CA GLY A 52 -4.87 -9.00 -3.85
C GLY A 52 -5.70 -8.64 -2.62
N ALA A 53 -6.99 -8.33 -2.74
CA ALA A 53 -7.76 -7.71 -1.65
C ALA A 53 -7.83 -8.57 -0.37
N VAL A 54 -8.03 -9.88 -0.52
CA VAL A 54 -8.10 -10.79 0.66
C VAL A 54 -6.72 -10.95 1.29
N ALA A 55 -5.67 -11.12 0.48
CA ALA A 55 -4.31 -11.24 0.98
C ALA A 55 -3.86 -9.95 1.69
N PHE A 56 -4.21 -8.79 1.13
CA PHE A 56 -3.92 -7.47 1.69
C PHE A 56 -4.61 -7.24 3.03
N TYR A 57 -5.87 -7.68 3.16
CA TYR A 57 -6.62 -7.55 4.41
C TYR A 57 -6.12 -8.49 5.52
N GLN A 58 -5.53 -9.63 5.16
CA GLN A 58 -5.08 -10.65 6.12
C GLN A 58 -3.62 -10.51 6.55
N ALA A 59 -2.81 -9.78 5.78
CA ALA A 59 -1.41 -9.50 6.07
C ALA A 59 -1.28 -8.42 7.16
#